data_AF-A0A960N260-F1
#
_entry.id   AF-A0A960N260-F1
#
_cell.length_a   1.000
_cell.length_b   1.000
_cell.length_c   1.000
_cell.angle_alpha   90.00
_cell.angle_beta   90.00
_cell.angle_gamma   90.00
#
_symmetry.space_group_name_H-M   'P 1'
#
loop_
_entity.id
_entity.type
_entity.pdbx_description
1 polymer ?
#
loop_
_entity_poly.entity_id
_entity_poly.type
_entity_poly.pdbx_seq_one_letter_code
_entity_poly.pdbx_strand_id
1 'polypeptide(L)'
;WRPAGAPVPLLLGREGYAAVGANTGQRWSKLNAIAMPGGTTGPLVYGALTGTGVTTANDGAFWAVDSSGTMNLVLREGNPLAGKTIKTFNVLQSVVGSLGASRSFNDNGEVVALVQFTNAQTAVVKITVP
;
A
#
# COMPACT_ATOMS: atom_id res chain seq x y z
N TRP A 1 -9.34 12.33 8.66
CA TRP A 1 -7.99 12.82 8.33
C TRP A 1 -8.05 13.91 7.26
N ARG A 2 -7.27 14.99 7.43
CA ARG A 2 -6.95 15.99 6.39
C ARG A 2 -5.67 16.72 6.82
N PRO A 3 -4.64 16.83 5.98
CA PRO A 3 -3.48 17.63 6.30
C PRO A 3 -3.82 19.12 6.37
N ALA A 4 -3.25 19.83 7.33
CA ALA A 4 -3.44 21.27 7.46
C ALA A 4 -2.97 22.00 6.19
N GLY A 5 -3.80 22.89 5.64
CA GLY A 5 -3.48 23.67 4.44
C GLY A 5 -3.55 22.89 3.11
N ALA A 6 -3.90 21.60 3.11
CA ALA A 6 -4.01 20.84 1.87
C ALA A 6 -5.18 21.32 0.98
N PRO A 7 -5.00 21.29 -0.37
CA PRO A 7 -6.05 21.63 -1.32
C PRO A 7 -7.24 20.67 -1.23
N VAL A 8 -8.40 21.13 -1.71
CA VAL A 8 -9.62 20.33 -1.80
C VAL A 8 -10.11 20.35 -3.24
N PRO A 9 -10.16 19.20 -3.95
CA PRO A 9 -9.72 17.86 -3.51
C PRO A 9 -8.18 17.73 -3.44
N LEU A 10 -7.70 16.86 -2.55
CA LEU A 10 -6.29 16.45 -2.49
C LEU A 10 -6.07 15.23 -3.40
N LEU A 11 -5.26 15.39 -4.44
CA LEU A 11 -4.87 14.29 -5.32
C LEU A 11 -3.74 13.48 -4.67
N LEU A 12 -3.99 12.20 -4.39
CA LEU A 12 -3.02 11.30 -3.75
C LEU A 12 -2.30 10.37 -4.73
N GLY A 13 -2.95 10.02 -5.84
CA GLY A 13 -2.39 9.12 -6.84
C GLY A 13 -3.24 9.11 -8.11
N ARG A 14 -2.59 8.86 -9.25
CA ARG A 14 -3.25 8.79 -10.56
C ARG A 14 -2.53 7.78 -11.45
N GLU A 15 -3.28 6.88 -12.06
CA GLU A 15 -2.77 5.93 -13.06
C GLU A 15 -2.12 6.68 -14.23
N GLY A 16 -1.00 6.15 -14.71
CA GLY A 16 -0.15 6.76 -15.75
C GLY A 16 0.81 7.84 -15.24
N TYR A 17 0.74 8.24 -13.96
CA TYR A 17 1.61 9.24 -13.35
C TYR A 17 2.61 8.61 -12.39
N ALA A 18 3.66 9.36 -12.06
CA ALA A 18 4.70 8.91 -11.13
C ALA A 18 4.08 8.47 -9.79
N ALA A 19 4.54 7.34 -9.27
CA ALA A 19 4.12 6.86 -7.95
C ALA A 19 5.04 7.41 -6.87
N VAL A 20 4.48 8.16 -5.92
CA VAL A 20 5.24 8.73 -4.81
C VAL A 20 5.90 7.61 -3.99
N GLY A 21 7.18 7.78 -3.65
CA GLY A 21 7.97 6.77 -2.95
C GLY A 21 8.41 5.57 -3.80
N ALA A 22 8.04 5.50 -5.09
CA ALA A 22 8.58 4.53 -6.03
C ALA A 22 9.86 5.05 -6.70
N ASN A 23 10.60 4.15 -7.37
CA ASN A 23 11.84 4.54 -8.05
C ASN A 23 11.57 5.47 -9.24
N THR A 24 12.57 6.26 -9.62
CA THR A 24 12.48 7.15 -10.79
C THR A 24 12.07 6.39 -12.05
N GLY A 25 11.10 6.96 -12.78
CA GLY A 25 10.55 6.33 -13.99
C GLY A 25 9.42 5.33 -13.74
N GLN A 26 9.11 5.02 -12.48
CA GLN A 26 7.98 4.16 -12.12
C GLN A 26 6.70 4.95 -11.94
N ARG A 27 5.60 4.37 -12.42
CA ARG A 27 4.27 5.00 -12.48
C ARG A 27 3.22 4.04 -11.97
N TRP A 28 2.10 4.57 -11.51
CA TRP A 28 0.91 3.79 -11.22
C TRP A 28 0.36 3.17 -12.51
N SER A 29 0.24 1.86 -12.57
CA SER A 29 -0.48 1.16 -13.64
C SER A 29 -1.92 0.87 -13.25
N LYS A 30 -2.17 0.60 -11.95
CA LYS A 30 -3.49 0.35 -11.38
C LYS A 30 -3.60 0.85 -9.95
N LEU A 31 -4.80 1.30 -9.56
CA LEU A 31 -5.21 1.52 -8.18
C LEU A 31 -6.20 0.43 -7.76
N ASN A 32 -5.72 -0.58 -7.05
CA ASN A 32 -6.46 -1.83 -6.79
C ASN A 32 -7.38 -1.75 -5.58
N ALA A 33 -6.96 -1.08 -4.51
CA ALA A 33 -7.78 -0.91 -3.32
C ALA A 33 -7.40 0.36 -2.56
N ILE A 34 -8.40 0.95 -1.90
CA ILE A 34 -8.22 2.07 -0.98
C ILE A 34 -8.91 1.78 0.34
N ALA A 35 -8.38 2.34 1.42
CA ALA A 35 -8.95 2.28 2.75
C ALA A 35 -8.75 3.59 3.49
N MET A 36 -9.66 3.91 4.41
CA MET A 36 -9.46 4.95 5.42
C MET A 36 -9.45 4.27 6.79
N PRO A 37 -8.27 3.95 7.35
CA PRO A 37 -8.15 3.62 8.76
C PRO A 37 -8.59 4.84 9.56
N GLY A 38 -9.45 4.68 10.57
CA GLY A 38 -9.90 5.79 11.39
C GLY A 38 -8.75 6.44 12.18
N GLY A 39 -9.08 7.29 13.14
CA GLY A 39 -8.09 8.01 13.93
C GLY A 39 -7.32 9.07 13.12
N THR A 40 -6.00 9.17 13.35
CA THR A 40 -5.12 10.19 12.74
C THR A 40 -4.43 9.73 11.46
N THR A 41 -4.56 8.45 11.11
CA THR A 41 -3.93 7.85 9.93
C THR A 41 -4.60 8.33 8.65
N GLY A 42 -3.81 8.63 7.62
CA GLY A 42 -4.35 8.98 6.32
C GLY A 42 -4.80 7.78 5.49
N PRO A 43 -5.24 8.02 4.24
CA PRO A 43 -5.66 6.95 3.34
C PRO A 43 -4.56 5.92 3.11
N LEU A 44 -5.00 4.68 2.96
CA LEU A 44 -4.17 3.56 2.54
C LEU A 44 -4.50 3.22 1.10
N VAL A 45 -3.48 2.90 0.31
CA VAL A 45 -3.62 2.60 -1.12
C VAL A 45 -2.82 1.35 -1.45
N TYR A 46 -3.47 0.36 -2.04
CA TYR A 46 -2.82 -0.78 -2.68
C TYR A 46 -2.97 -0.65 -4.20
N GLY A 47 -1.88 -0.86 -4.93
CA GLY A 47 -1.90 -0.77 -6.38
C GLY A 47 -0.70 -1.42 -7.04
N ALA A 48 -0.66 -1.29 -8.36
CA ALA A 48 0.40 -1.86 -9.19
C ALA A 48 1.20 -0.75 -9.88
N LEU A 49 2.47 -1.07 -10.16
CA LEU A 49 3.41 -0.19 -10.82
C LEU A 49 3.69 -0.63 -12.25
N THR A 50 4.24 0.30 -13.03
CA THR A 50 4.83 0.04 -14.34
C THR A 50 5.98 1.02 -14.58
N GLY A 51 6.72 0.84 -15.68
CA GLY A 51 7.86 1.66 -16.04
C GLY A 51 9.20 0.97 -15.77
N THR A 52 10.26 1.75 -15.67
CA THR A 52 11.64 1.26 -15.67
C THR A 52 11.90 0.28 -14.52
N GLY A 53 12.42 -0.90 -14.85
CA GLY A 53 12.80 -1.93 -13.88
C GLY A 53 11.61 -2.60 -13.16
N VAL A 54 10.37 -2.29 -13.56
CA VAL A 54 9.17 -2.96 -13.03
C VAL A 54 8.92 -4.24 -13.81
N THR A 55 8.76 -5.34 -13.08
CA THR A 55 8.39 -6.66 -13.59
C THR A 55 7.22 -7.20 -12.78
N THR A 56 6.66 -8.33 -13.19
CA THR A 56 5.62 -9.04 -12.43
C THR A 56 6.10 -9.57 -11.07
N ALA A 57 7.39 -9.47 -10.76
CA ALA A 57 7.95 -9.87 -9.47
C ALA A 57 8.12 -8.68 -8.50
N ASN A 58 7.82 -7.45 -8.93
CA ASN A 58 8.02 -6.24 -8.12
C ASN A 58 7.02 -5.12 -8.42
N ASP A 59 5.89 -5.41 -9.05
CA ASP A 59 4.90 -4.42 -9.48
C ASP A 59 3.86 -4.12 -8.39
N GLY A 60 3.52 -5.07 -7.51
CA GLY A 60 2.61 -4.86 -6.39
C GLY A 60 3.22 -4.01 -5.27
N ALA A 61 2.49 -2.98 -4.84
CA ALA A 61 2.93 -2.08 -3.77
C ALA A 61 1.76 -1.55 -2.91
N PHE A 62 2.09 -1.20 -1.67
CA PHE A 62 1.18 -0.67 -0.67
C PHE A 62 1.74 0.62 -0.08
N TRP A 63 0.89 1.63 -0.01
CA TRP A 63 1.19 2.96 0.46
C TRP A 63 0.28 3.38 1.59
N ALA A 64 0.80 4.23 2.46
CA ALA A 64 0.05 4.93 3.49
C ALA A 64 0.34 6.42 3.42
N VAL A 65 -0.69 7.24 3.63
CA VAL A 65 -0.52 8.68 3.76
C VAL A 65 -0.44 9.03 5.24
N ASP A 66 0.60 9.76 5.63
CA ASP A 66 0.78 10.19 7.01
C ASP A 66 -0.13 11.39 7.36
N SER A 67 -0.10 11.80 8.63
CA SER A 67 -0.85 12.97 9.14
C SER A 67 -0.52 14.29 8.42
N SER A 68 0.65 14.40 7.78
CA SER A 68 1.09 15.58 7.02
C SER A 68 0.63 15.60 5.57
N GLY A 69 0.02 14.53 5.07
CA GLY A 69 -0.37 14.45 3.65
C GLY A 69 0.66 13.76 2.76
N THR A 70 1.76 13.28 3.34
CA THR A 70 2.83 12.66 2.56
C THR A 70 2.52 11.18 2.36
N MET A 71 2.53 10.75 1.10
CA MET A 71 2.35 9.35 0.74
C MET A 71 3.69 8.60 0.84
N ASN A 72 3.69 7.53 1.63
CA ASN A 72 4.87 6.71 1.91
C ASN A 72 4.66 5.31 1.33
N LEU A 73 5.69 4.76 0.66
CA LEU A 73 5.70 3.35 0.26
C LEU A 73 6.01 2.49 1.49
N VAL A 74 5.11 1.58 1.82
CA VAL A 74 5.14 0.80 3.06
C VAL A 74 5.54 -0.66 2.80
N LEU A 75 5.00 -1.26 1.74
CA LEU A 75 5.31 -2.64 1.37
C LEU A 75 5.37 -2.78 -0.15
N ARG A 76 6.27 -3.61 -0.66
CA ARG A 76 6.43 -3.83 -2.10
C ARG A 76 6.92 -5.25 -2.40
N GLU A 77 6.41 -5.83 -3.47
CA GLU A 77 6.91 -7.07 -4.04
C GLU A 77 8.37 -6.92 -4.49
N GLY A 78 9.16 -7.99 -4.35
CA GLY A 78 10.59 -7.97 -4.65
C GLY A 78 11.46 -7.29 -3.59
N ASN A 79 10.88 -6.53 -2.65
CA ASN A 79 11.64 -5.94 -1.55
C ASN A 79 11.94 -6.97 -0.44
N PRO A 80 13.04 -6.78 0.32
CA PRO A 80 13.34 -7.60 1.47
C PRO A 80 12.40 -7.29 2.64
N LEU A 81 11.97 -8.33 3.35
CA LEU A 81 11.25 -8.27 4.63
C LEU A 81 11.69 -9.44 5.50
N ALA A 82 12.13 -9.13 6.73
CA ALA A 82 12.63 -10.13 7.68
C ALA A 82 13.68 -11.09 7.07
N GLY A 83 14.60 -10.55 6.27
CA GLY A 83 15.68 -11.30 5.62
C GLY A 83 15.26 -12.15 4.42
N LYS A 84 14.02 -12.02 3.92
CA LYS A 84 13.49 -12.77 2.76
C LYS A 84 12.89 -11.83 1.73
N THR A 85 12.91 -12.23 0.47
CA THR A 85 12.27 -11.46 -0.61
C THR A 85 10.77 -11.73 -0.65
N ILE A 86 9.98 -10.66 -0.65
CA ILE A 86 8.53 -10.73 -0.84
C ILE A 86 8.25 -11.18 -2.27
N LYS A 87 7.49 -12.26 -2.42
CA LYS A 87 6.95 -12.70 -3.72
C LYS A 87 5.63 -11.99 -4.02
N THR A 88 4.71 -12.01 -3.07
CA THR A 88 3.42 -11.32 -3.16
C THR A 88 2.84 -11.08 -1.77
N PHE A 89 1.82 -10.24 -1.66
CA PHE A 89 1.11 -10.02 -0.41
C PHE A 89 -0.36 -9.67 -0.62
N ASN A 90 -1.20 -10.11 0.33
CA ASN A 90 -2.60 -9.74 0.40
C ASN A 90 -2.78 -8.67 1.47
N VAL A 91 -3.22 -7.48 1.04
CA VAL A 91 -3.53 -6.35 1.91
C VAL A 91 -4.81 -5.68 1.43
N LEU A 92 -5.56 -5.08 2.36
CA LEU A 92 -6.83 -4.39 2.10
C LEU A 92 -7.91 -5.21 1.37
N GLN A 93 -7.78 -6.54 1.31
CA GLN A 93 -8.71 -7.39 0.56
C GLN A 93 -10.10 -7.36 1.20
N SER A 94 -11.11 -7.06 0.38
CA SER A 94 -12.51 -7.32 0.72
C SER A 94 -12.83 -8.74 0.27
N VAL A 95 -13.38 -9.57 1.16
CA VAL A 95 -13.95 -10.85 0.73
C VAL A 95 -15.16 -10.54 -0.15
N VAL A 96 -15.19 -11.09 -1.37
CA VAL A 96 -16.34 -10.96 -2.28
C VAL A 96 -17.59 -11.44 -1.55
N GLY A 97 -18.60 -10.57 -1.42
CA GLY A 97 -19.85 -10.86 -0.72
C GLY A 97 -19.91 -10.46 0.76
N SER A 98 -18.84 -9.91 1.34
CA SER A 98 -18.88 -9.35 2.70
C SER A 98 -18.80 -7.82 2.68
N LEU A 99 -19.90 -7.16 3.03
CA LEU A 99 -19.99 -5.70 3.16
C LEU A 99 -19.39 -5.15 4.47
N GLY A 100 -18.68 -5.98 5.24
CA GLY A 100 -18.18 -5.61 6.57
C GLY A 100 -16.86 -6.25 7.00
N ALA A 101 -16.16 -6.99 6.14
CA ALA A 101 -14.82 -7.46 6.46
C ALA A 101 -13.88 -6.25 6.57
N SER A 102 -13.47 -5.90 7.79
CA SER A 102 -12.45 -4.87 8.02
C SER A 102 -11.25 -5.16 7.12
N ARG A 103 -10.78 -4.16 6.37
CA ARG A 103 -9.69 -4.29 5.39
C ARG A 103 -8.33 -4.43 6.08
N SER A 104 -8.23 -5.37 7.02
CA SER A 104 -7.08 -5.70 7.84
C SER A 104 -6.39 -4.47 8.46
N PHE A 105 -7.15 -3.47 8.92
CA PHE A 105 -6.61 -2.28 9.60
C PHE A 105 -7.42 -1.94 10.86
N ASN A 106 -6.85 -1.14 11.77
CA ASN A 106 -7.54 -0.56 12.93
C ASN A 106 -7.29 0.95 13.08
N ASP A 107 -7.91 1.59 14.08
CA ASP A 107 -7.79 3.03 14.36
C ASP A 107 -6.44 3.42 14.99
N ASN A 108 -5.58 2.46 15.31
CA ASN A 108 -4.23 2.69 15.84
C ASN A 108 -3.17 2.82 14.75
N GLY A 109 -3.57 2.91 13.47
CA GLY A 109 -2.62 2.95 12.36
C GLY A 109 -1.88 1.62 12.18
N GLU A 110 -2.53 0.49 12.49
CA GLU A 110 -1.97 -0.83 12.26
C GLU A 110 -2.70 -1.51 11.11
N VAL A 111 -1.93 -2.14 10.23
CA VAL A 111 -2.41 -2.94 9.10
C VAL A 111 -1.82 -4.33 9.21
N VAL A 112 -2.62 -5.36 9.00
CA VAL A 112 -2.16 -6.75 8.89
C VAL A 112 -2.14 -7.16 7.43
N ALA A 113 -1.07 -7.80 6.99
CA ALA A 113 -0.94 -8.36 5.65
C ALA A 113 -0.52 -9.83 5.71
N LEU A 114 -1.01 -10.63 4.77
CA LEU A 114 -0.49 -11.97 4.51
C LEU A 114 0.58 -11.86 3.43
N VAL A 115 1.83 -12.15 3.78
CA VAL A 115 2.99 -12.07 2.88
C VAL A 115 3.41 -13.47 2.47
N GLN A 116 3.65 -13.66 1.18
CA GLN A 116 4.31 -14.84 0.64
C GLN A 116 5.73 -14.47 0.22
N PHE A 117 6.70 -15.28 0.60
CA PHE A 117 8.11 -15.13 0.23
C PHE A 117 8.48 -16.00 -0.97
N THR A 118 9.60 -15.67 -1.62
CA THR A 118 10.11 -16.42 -2.79
C THR A 118 10.47 -17.89 -2.47
N ASN A 119 10.76 -18.20 -1.21
CA ASN A 119 11.01 -19.57 -0.72
C ASN A 119 9.74 -20.35 -0.33
N ALA A 120 8.58 -19.91 -0.84
CA ALA A 120 7.25 -20.47 -0.58
C ALA A 120 6.73 -20.38 0.87
N GLN A 121 7.48 -19.75 1.78
CA GLN A 121 6.98 -19.49 3.13
C GLN A 121 5.95 -18.36 3.12
N THR A 122 5.00 -18.42 4.05
CA THR A 122 4.03 -17.36 4.29
C THR A 122 4.19 -16.80 5.70
N ALA A 123 3.84 -15.53 5.89
CA ALA A 123 3.81 -14.88 7.18
C ALA A 123 2.62 -13.92 7.28
N VAL A 124 2.06 -13.80 8.48
CA VAL A 124 1.17 -12.70 8.84
C VAL A 124 2.02 -11.61 9.46
N VAL A 125 1.99 -10.41 8.87
CA VAL A 125 2.81 -9.28 9.33
C VAL A 125 1.92 -8.15 9.80
N LYS A 126 2.26 -7.55 10.94
CA LYS A 126 1.69 -6.30 11.41
C LYS A 126 2.58 -5.15 10.94
N ILE A 127 1.96 -4.15 10.33
CA ILE A 127 2.60 -2.99 9.76
C ILE A 127 2.01 -1.78 10.48
N THR A 128 2.86 -1.00 11.15
CA THR A 128 2.46 0.32 11.66
C THR A 128 2.66 1.33 10.54
N VAL A 129 1.57 1.99 10.15
CA VAL A 129 1.58 3.05 9.13
C VAL A 129 1.74 4.41 9.81
N PRO A 130 2.39 5.38 9.13
CA PRO A 130 2.71 6.69 9.69
C PRO A 130 1.49 7.63 9.83
#